data_AF-A0A7S3JK70-F1
#
_entry.id   AF-A0A7S3JK70-F1
#
_cell.length_a   1.000
_cell.length_b   1.000
_cell.length_c   1.000
_cell.angle_alpha   90.00
_cell.angle_beta   90.00
_cell.angle_gamma   90.00
#
_symmetry.space_group_name_H-M   'P 1'
#
loop_
_entity.id
_entity.type
_entity.pdbx_description
1 polymer ?
#
loop_
_entity_poly.entity_id
_entity_poly.type
_entity_poly.pdbx_seq_one_letter_code
_entity_poly.pdbx_strand_id
1 'polypeptide(L)'
;LFVDWKYIFSFDPKLGAFGWLTDSNAFFLNMLNGFVTGVLGNIGFYGALDYFTVEIATGAMLLEPLFAEIAGVMFGQDEIPGFKTVLGCLIISAGFLLAGSGANQKQKLSKIEPEVVIPELIKQIEPVVEEEFSISKVKVE
;
A
#
# COMPACT_ATOMS: atom_id res chain seq x y z
N LEU A 1 -8.36 27.99 8.43
CA LEU A 1 -9.13 27.92 7.17
C LEU A 1 -10.55 27.53 7.55
N PHE A 2 -11.49 28.47 7.54
CA PHE A 2 -12.91 28.15 7.72
C PHE A 2 -13.46 27.83 6.34
N VAL A 3 -13.68 26.56 6.04
CA VAL A 3 -14.42 26.16 4.84
C VAL A 3 -15.86 26.56 5.09
N ASP A 4 -16.39 27.45 4.24
CA ASP A 4 -17.75 27.95 4.40
C ASP A 4 -18.73 26.82 4.02
N TRP A 5 -19.47 26.31 5.00
CA TRP A 5 -20.30 25.10 4.92
C TRP A 5 -21.31 25.11 3.77
N LYS A 6 -21.64 26.31 3.30
CA LYS A 6 -22.48 26.56 2.13
C LYS A 6 -21.93 25.89 0.86
N TYR A 7 -20.61 25.79 0.68
CA TYR A 7 -20.01 25.18 -0.52
C TYR A 7 -19.86 23.67 -0.42
N ILE A 8 -19.76 23.12 0.80
CA ILE A 8 -19.60 21.67 1.03
C ILE A 8 -20.82 20.88 0.55
N PHE A 9 -22.04 21.40 0.75
CA PHE A 9 -23.27 20.71 0.33
C PHE A 9 -23.90 21.30 -0.96
N SER A 10 -23.16 22.15 -1.67
CA SER A 10 -23.66 22.77 -2.90
C SER A 10 -23.43 21.87 -4.12
N PHE A 11 -24.45 21.79 -4.97
CA PHE A 11 -24.40 21.17 -6.31
C PHE A 11 -24.15 22.20 -7.42
N ASP A 12 -23.73 23.42 -7.06
CA ASP A 12 -23.34 24.43 -8.04
C ASP A 12 -22.14 23.92 -8.88
N PRO A 13 -22.25 23.84 -10.22
CA PRO A 13 -21.19 23.29 -11.08
C PRO A 13 -19.86 24.03 -11.02
N LYS A 14 -19.85 25.29 -10.56
CA LYS A 14 -18.65 26.15 -10.54
C LYS A 14 -18.02 26.25 -9.16
N LEU A 15 -18.82 26.14 -8.09
CA LEU A 15 -18.37 26.45 -6.73
C LEU A 15 -18.72 25.37 -5.70
N GLY A 16 -19.59 24.42 -6.04
CA GLY A 16 -20.07 23.40 -5.13
C GLY A 16 -19.22 22.14 -5.14
N ALA A 17 -19.00 21.53 -3.96
CA ALA A 17 -18.25 20.28 -3.83
C ALA A 17 -18.91 19.10 -4.57
N PHE A 18 -20.22 19.19 -4.83
CA PHE A 18 -20.98 18.22 -5.62
C PHE A 18 -21.34 18.72 -7.02
N GLY A 19 -20.76 19.83 -7.46
CA GLY A 19 -21.01 20.42 -8.79
C GLY A 19 -20.68 19.50 -9.96
N TRP A 20 -19.78 18.55 -9.74
CA TRP A 20 -19.42 17.51 -10.72
C TRP A 20 -20.52 16.46 -10.95
N LEU A 21 -21.57 16.39 -10.10
CA LEU A 21 -22.73 15.50 -10.27
C LEU A 21 -23.83 16.11 -11.15
N THR A 22 -23.86 17.43 -11.27
CA THR A 22 -24.92 18.18 -11.97
C THR A 22 -24.59 18.47 -13.44
N ASP A 23 -23.38 18.18 -13.89
CA ASP A 23 -23.03 18.30 -15.30
C ASP A 23 -23.81 17.29 -16.14
N SER A 24 -24.31 17.72 -17.29
CA SER A 24 -24.90 16.86 -18.33
C SER A 24 -24.01 15.68 -18.71
N ASN A 25 -22.69 15.84 -18.58
CA ASN A 25 -21.70 14.80 -18.85
C ASN A 25 -21.17 14.10 -17.59
N ALA A 26 -21.74 14.38 -16.41
CA ALA A 26 -21.26 13.85 -15.13
C ALA A 26 -21.13 12.33 -15.16
N PHE A 27 -22.14 11.61 -15.65
CA PHE A 27 -22.07 10.16 -15.74
C PHE A 27 -20.88 9.67 -16.59
N PHE A 28 -20.68 10.27 -17.77
CA PHE A 28 -19.59 9.89 -18.66
C PHE A 28 -18.21 10.23 -18.06
N LEU A 29 -18.04 11.42 -17.50
CA LEU A 29 -16.78 11.84 -16.89
C LEU A 29 -16.45 11.01 -15.64
N ASN A 30 -17.44 10.69 -14.81
CA ASN A 30 -17.23 9.83 -13.64
C ASN A 30 -16.95 8.38 -14.02
N MET A 31 -17.65 7.85 -15.03
CA MET A 31 -17.39 6.51 -15.53
C MET A 31 -15.98 6.43 -16.14
N LEU A 32 -15.59 7.43 -16.94
CA LEU A 32 -14.25 7.50 -17.50
C LEU A 32 -13.20 7.65 -16.41
N ASN A 33 -13.41 8.57 -15.46
CA ASN A 33 -12.50 8.77 -14.35
C ASN A 33 -12.36 7.50 -13.50
N GLY A 34 -13.46 6.91 -13.03
CA GLY A 34 -13.44 5.71 -12.20
C GLY A 34 -12.92 4.47 -12.94
N PHE A 35 -13.20 4.34 -14.23
CA PHE A 35 -12.67 3.23 -15.02
C PHE A 35 -11.17 3.40 -15.29
N VAL A 36 -10.74 4.58 -15.76
CA VAL A 36 -9.33 4.84 -16.08
C VAL A 36 -8.49 4.83 -14.80
N THR A 37 -8.84 5.64 -13.80
CA THR A 37 -8.04 5.71 -12.56
C THR A 37 -8.16 4.43 -11.74
N GLY A 38 -9.37 3.86 -11.64
CA GLY A 38 -9.59 2.65 -10.86
C GLY A 38 -9.02 1.40 -11.52
N VAL A 39 -9.44 1.07 -12.74
CA VAL A 39 -9.04 -0.19 -13.39
C VAL A 39 -7.57 -0.13 -13.81
N LEU A 40 -7.12 0.93 -14.47
CA LEU A 40 -5.70 1.01 -14.88
C LEU A 40 -4.78 1.19 -13.68
N GLY A 41 -5.20 1.96 -12.67
CA GLY A 41 -4.44 2.09 -11.43
C GLY A 41 -4.24 0.75 -10.73
N ASN A 42 -5.30 -0.07 -10.61
CA ASN A 42 -5.20 -1.39 -10.03
C ASN A 42 -4.39 -2.37 -10.88
N ILE A 43 -4.55 -2.38 -12.20
CA ILE A 43 -3.74 -3.21 -13.09
C ILE A 43 -2.26 -2.83 -12.97
N GLY A 44 -1.95 -1.53 -12.95
CA GLY A 44 -0.59 -1.03 -12.76
C GLY A 44 -0.02 -1.43 -11.41
N PHE A 45 -0.81 -1.32 -10.34
CA PHE A 45 -0.38 -1.74 -9.00
C PHE A 45 -0.11 -3.24 -8.92
N TYR A 46 -1.04 -4.09 -9.37
CA TYR A 46 -0.84 -5.54 -9.36
C TYR A 46 0.31 -5.96 -10.26
N GLY A 47 0.45 -5.34 -11.45
CA GLY A 47 1.60 -5.59 -12.32
C GLY A 47 2.93 -5.16 -11.69
N ALA A 48 2.94 -4.10 -10.88
CA ALA A 48 4.15 -3.71 -10.14
C ALA A 48 4.53 -4.74 -9.06
N LEU A 49 3.56 -5.45 -8.48
CA LEU A 49 3.81 -6.49 -7.48
C LEU A 49 4.51 -7.73 -8.08
N ASP A 50 4.44 -7.93 -9.39
CA ASP A 50 5.20 -9.00 -10.06
C ASP A 50 6.72 -8.72 -10.06
N TYR A 51 7.12 -7.45 -9.94
CA TYR A 51 8.53 -7.03 -10.01
C TYR A 51 9.06 -6.45 -8.70
N PHE A 52 8.20 -5.87 -7.87
CA PHE A 52 8.57 -5.15 -6.65
C PHE A 52 7.79 -5.67 -5.44
N THR A 53 8.35 -5.51 -4.25
CA THR A 53 7.62 -5.87 -3.02
C THR A 53 6.48 -4.88 -2.78
N VAL A 54 5.47 -5.33 -2.03
CA VAL A 54 4.30 -4.51 -1.69
C VAL A 54 4.71 -3.22 -0.98
N GLU A 55 5.77 -3.24 -0.17
CA GLU A 55 6.30 -2.06 0.50
C GLU A 55 6.78 -1.01 -0.50
N ILE A 56 7.57 -1.41 -1.52
CA ILE A 56 8.08 -0.48 -2.53
C ILE A 56 6.91 0.05 -3.39
N ALA A 57 5.99 -0.82 -3.80
CA ALA A 57 4.84 -0.45 -4.61
C ALA A 57 3.90 0.53 -3.89
N THR A 58 3.60 0.29 -2.61
CA THR A 58 2.79 1.20 -1.78
C THR A 58 3.52 2.50 -1.45
N GLY A 59 4.84 2.46 -1.34
CA GLY A 59 5.68 3.66 -1.24
C GLY A 59 5.60 4.57 -2.45
N ALA A 60 5.61 3.99 -3.65
CA ALA A 60 5.45 4.74 -4.89
C ALA A 60 4.06 5.41 -4.97
N MET A 61 3.02 4.76 -4.45
CA MET A 61 1.66 5.33 -4.40
C MET A 61 1.57 6.59 -3.53
N LEU A 62 2.44 6.77 -2.52
CA LEU A 62 2.50 8.02 -1.74
C LEU A 62 2.97 9.23 -2.55
N LEU A 63 3.56 9.01 -3.73
CA LEU A 63 3.93 10.08 -4.66
C LEU A 63 2.80 10.46 -5.61
N GLU A 64 1.70 9.70 -5.67
CA GLU A 64 0.54 9.99 -6.52
C GLU A 64 0.02 11.44 -6.34
N PRO A 65 -0.12 11.99 -5.11
CA PRO A 65 -0.58 13.37 -4.93
C PRO A 65 0.38 14.40 -5.55
N LEU A 66 1.68 14.13 -5.54
CA LEU A 66 2.68 15.01 -6.14
C LEU A 66 2.53 15.03 -7.67
N PHE A 67 2.33 13.87 -8.28
CA PHE A 67 2.10 13.78 -9.73
C PHE A 67 0.75 14.38 -10.13
N ALA A 68 -0.29 14.18 -9.31
CA ALA A 68 -1.60 14.78 -9.53
C ALA A 68 -1.54 16.32 -9.51
N GLU A 69 -0.83 16.90 -8.55
CA GLU A 69 -0.61 18.35 -8.49
C GLU A 69 0.15 18.86 -9.72
N ILE A 70 1.26 18.21 -10.09
CA ILE A 70 2.04 18.58 -11.28
C ILE A 70 1.17 18.54 -12.54
N ALA A 71 0.37 17.49 -12.70
CA ALA A 71 -0.57 17.38 -13.81
C ALA A 71 -1.64 18.50 -13.77
N GLY A 72 -2.20 18.78 -12.59
CA GLY A 72 -3.14 19.88 -12.37
C GLY A 72 -2.59 21.23 -12.82
N VAL A 73 -1.36 21.54 -12.43
CA VAL A 73 -0.64 22.76 -12.87
C VAL A 73 -0.42 22.76 -14.38
N MET A 74 0.02 21.63 -14.97
CA MET A 74 0.25 21.53 -16.41
C MET A 74 -1.03 21.75 -17.24
N PHE A 75 -2.18 21.32 -16.73
CA PHE A 75 -3.48 21.53 -17.38
C PHE A 75 -4.14 22.87 -17.00
N GLY A 76 -3.44 23.72 -16.23
CA GLY A 76 -3.96 25.00 -15.75
C GLY A 76 -5.19 24.87 -14.84
N GLN A 77 -5.38 23.69 -14.24
CA GLN A 77 -6.45 23.41 -13.29
C GLN A 77 -6.04 23.67 -11.84
N ASP A 78 -4.73 23.81 -11.58
CA ASP A 78 -4.20 24.03 -10.25
C ASP A 78 -3.07 25.07 -10.21
N GLU A 79 -2.76 25.57 -9.01
CA GLU A 79 -1.67 26.51 -8.75
C GLU A 79 -0.35 25.79 -8.46
N ILE A 80 0.77 26.46 -8.70
CA ILE A 80 2.10 25.88 -8.43
C ILE A 80 2.19 25.50 -6.94
N PRO A 81 2.64 24.28 -6.60
CA PRO A 81 2.69 23.80 -5.23
C PRO A 81 3.47 24.77 -4.35
N GLY A 82 2.80 25.29 -3.33
CA GLY A 82 3.40 26.19 -2.35
C GLY A 82 4.36 25.46 -1.41
N PHE A 83 5.09 26.24 -0.60
CA PHE A 83 6.04 25.72 0.38
C PHE A 83 5.46 24.64 1.32
N LYS A 84 4.19 24.77 1.69
CA LYS A 84 3.49 23.80 2.55
C LYS A 84 3.32 22.43 1.90
N THR A 85 3.00 22.40 0.60
CA THR A 85 2.84 21.16 -0.18
C THR A 85 4.17 20.43 -0.25
N VAL A 86 5.25 21.15 -0.57
CA VAL A 86 6.61 20.59 -0.61
C VAL A 86 7.02 20.02 0.75
N LEU A 87 6.79 20.75 1.84
CA LEU A 87 7.12 20.29 3.20
C LEU A 87 6.32 19.04 3.60
N GLY A 88 5.03 19.01 3.25
CA GLY A 88 4.17 17.84 3.48
C GLY A 88 4.68 16.61 2.74
N CYS A 89 5.04 16.74 1.46
CA CYS A 89 5.63 15.65 0.68
C CYS A 89 6.91 15.12 1.32
N LEU A 90 7.82 15.99 1.78
CA LEU A 90 9.06 15.58 2.44
C LEU A 90 8.80 14.79 3.73
N ILE A 91 7.82 15.22 4.55
CA ILE A 91 7.44 14.52 5.78
C ILE A 91 6.88 13.13 5.47
N ILE A 92 6.01 13.02 4.45
CA ILE A 92 5.43 11.74 4.03
C ILE A 92 6.53 10.80 3.51
N SER A 93 7.44 11.29 2.66
CA SER A 93 8.57 10.51 2.17
C SER A 93 9.47 10.02 3.30
N ALA A 94 9.76 10.87 4.29
CA ALA A 94 10.55 10.49 5.47
C ALA A 94 9.84 9.41 6.32
N GLY A 95 8.53 9.58 6.56
CA GLY A 95 7.71 8.61 7.28
C GLY A 95 7.68 7.24 6.59
N PHE A 96 7.59 7.23 5.26
CA PHE A 96 7.63 6.00 4.48
C PHE A 96 8.97 5.26 4.60
N LEU A 97 10.09 5.97 4.50
CA LEU A 97 11.42 5.36 4.65
C LEU A 97 11.64 4.74 6.05
N LEU A 98 11.13 5.40 7.09
CA LEU A 98 11.16 4.88 8.45
C LEU A 98 10.28 3.62 8.60
N ALA A 99 9.07 3.65 8.04
CA ALA A 99 8.16 2.50 8.06
C ALA A 99 8.75 1.28 7.33
N GLY A 100 9.37 1.48 6.17
CA GLY A 100 10.05 0.42 5.41
C GLY A 100 11.22 -0.19 6.19
N SER A 101 11.97 0.62 6.92
CA SER A 101 13.08 0.13 7.77
C SER A 101 12.58 -0.79 8.90
N GLY A 102 11.45 -0.43 9.53
CA GLY A 102 10.82 -1.26 10.56
C GLY A 102 10.20 -2.56 10.03
N ALA A 103 9.58 -2.52 8.83
CA ALA A 103 9.00 -3.69 8.18
C ALA A 103 10.08 -4.74 7.82
N ASN A 104 11.21 -4.29 7.28
CA ASN A 104 12.36 -5.16 6.98
C ASN A 104 12.93 -5.86 8.22
N GLN A 105 12.90 -5.20 9.38
CA GLN A 105 13.35 -5.80 10.64
C GLN A 105 12.40 -6.91 11.12
N LYS A 106 11.09 -6.67 11.07
CA LYS A 106 10.08 -7.69 11.42
C LYS A 106 10.13 -8.90 10.49
N GLN A 107 10.29 -8.70 9.19
CA GLN A 107 10.36 -9.80 8.22
C GLN A 107 11.63 -10.64 8.37
N LYS A 108 12.76 -10.03 8.75
CA LYS A 108 13.98 -10.77 9.09
C LYS A 108 13.77 -11.62 10.33
N LEU A 109 13.19 -11.06 11.38
CA LEU A 109 12.89 -11.78 12.63
C LEU A 109 11.92 -12.96 12.39
N SER A 110 10.87 -12.77 11.58
CA SER A 110 9.89 -13.82 11.29
C SER A 110 10.44 -14.95 10.40
N LYS A 111 11.53 -14.73 9.66
CA LYS A 111 12.22 -15.79 8.90
C LYS A 111 13.22 -16.56 9.76
N ILE A 112 13.81 -15.90 10.76
CA ILE A 112 14.76 -16.51 11.70
C ILE A 112 14.03 -17.45 12.68
N GLU A 113 12.84 -17.09 13.16
CA GLU A 113 12.04 -17.95 14.05
C GLU A 113 11.80 -19.38 13.52
N PRO A 114 11.28 -19.61 12.29
CA PRO A 114 11.09 -20.96 11.78
C PRO A 114 12.40 -21.70 11.48
N GLU A 115 13.45 -20.99 11.06
CA GLU A 115 14.76 -21.60 10.79
C GLU A 115 15.47 -22.08 12.06
N VAL A 116 15.24 -21.43 13.20
CA VAL A 116 15.79 -21.86 14.50
C VAL A 116 14.90 -22.92 15.17
N VAL A 117 13.57 -22.85 14.99
CA VAL A 117 12.62 -23.77 15.65
C VAL A 117 12.60 -25.16 15.00
N ILE A 118 12.74 -25.27 13.67
CA ILE A 118 12.71 -26.57 12.97
C ILE A 118 13.89 -27.50 13.37
N PRO A 119 15.16 -27.04 13.39
CA PRO A 119 16.28 -27.87 13.83
C PRO A 119 16.21 -28.29 15.30
N GLU A 120 15.67 -27.43 16.18
CA GLU A 120 15.54 -27.73 17.61
C GLU A 120 14.45 -28.78 17.87
N LEU A 121 13.33 -28.72 17.13
CA LEU A 121 12.29 -29.76 17.15
C LEU A 121 12.82 -31.09 16.61
N ILE A 122 13.59 -31.07 15.52
CA ILE A 122 14.19 -32.30 14.95
C ILE A 122 15.13 -32.96 15.97
N LYS A 123 15.98 -32.19 16.65
CA LYS A 123 16.84 -32.70 17.74
C LYS A 123 16.06 -33.27 18.92
N GLN A 124 14.87 -32.76 19.20
CA GLN A 124 14.01 -33.29 20.28
C GLN A 124 13.28 -34.58 19.87
N ILE A 125 13.02 -34.77 18.57
CA ILE A 125 12.31 -35.93 18.03
C ILE A 125 13.28 -37.11 17.75
N GLU A 126 14.52 -36.85 17.33
CA GLU A 126 15.55 -37.87 17.09
C GLU A 126 15.68 -38.93 18.21
N PRO A 127 15.80 -38.57 19.51
CA PRO A 127 15.93 -39.57 20.57
C PRO A 127 14.66 -40.38 20.82
N VAL A 128 13.48 -39.85 20.51
CA VAL A 128 12.19 -40.53 20.70
C VAL A 128 11.97 -41.60 19.62
N VAL A 129 12.39 -41.30 18.39
CA VAL A 129 12.28 -42.25 17.27
C VAL A 129 13.26 -43.42 17.43
N GLU A 130 14.46 -43.19 17.95
CA GLU A 130 15.42 -44.26 18.26
C GLU A 130 14.92 -45.21 19.38
N GLU A 131 14.20 -44.69 20.38
CA GLU A 131 13.57 -45.50 21.43
C GLU A 131 12.44 -46.40 20.89
N GLU A 132 11.51 -45.86 20.09
CA GLU A 132 10.42 -46.65 19.51
C GLU A 132 10.93 -47.74 18.54
N PHE A 133 11.94 -47.42 17.74
CA PHE A 133 12.53 -48.39 16.81
C PHE A 133 13.25 -49.52 17.55
N SER A 134 13.87 -49.22 18.70
CA SER A 134 14.53 -50.21 19.56
C SER A 134 13.53 -51.12 20.26
N ILE A 135 12.38 -50.59 20.71
CA ILE A 135 11.31 -51.38 21.34
C ILE A 135 10.64 -52.32 20.32
N SER A 136 10.55 -51.93 19.04
CA SER A 136 9.95 -52.77 17.99
C SER A 136 10.78 -54.02 17.67
N LYS A 137 12.11 -53.95 17.76
CA LYS A 137 13.02 -55.07 17.46
C LYS A 137 13.09 -56.12 18.57
N VAL A 138 12.74 -55.76 19.81
CA VAL A 138 12.78 -56.67 20.97
C VAL A 138 11.55 -57.58 21.05
N LYS A 139 10.48 -57.31 20.28
CA LYS A 139 9.22 -58.07 20.33
C LYS A 139 9.10 -59.20 19.29
N VAL A 140 10.19 -59.54 18.61
CA VAL A 140 10.22 -60.59 17.56
C VAL A 140 11.16 -61.72 17.97
N GLU A 141 10.88 -62.39 19.09
CA GLU A 141 11.37 -63.74 19.42
C GLU A 141 10.29 -64.54 20.15
#